data_AF-A0A933BSU3-F1
#
_entry.id   AF-A0A933BSU3-F1
#
_cell.length_a   1.000
_cell.length_b   1.000
_cell.length_c   1.000
_cell.angle_alpha   90.00
_cell.angle_beta   90.00
_cell.angle_gamma   90.00
#
_symmetry.space_group_name_H-M   'P 1'
#
loop_
_entity.id
_entity.type
_entity.pdbx_description
1 polymer ?
#
loop_
_entity_poly.entity_id
_entity_poly.type
_entity_poly.pdbx_seq_one_letter_code
_entity_poly.pdbx_strand_id
1 'polypeptide(L)' 'SVGQPRDQDPRASCAVFDDETRDYELARVAYDIPKVQAKMQEAGLPAFLATRLSYGQ' A
#
# COMPACT_ATOMS: atom_id res chain seq x y z
N SER A 1 -5.49 -1.64 1.71
CA SER A 1 -5.00 -0.68 2.75
C SER A 1 -3.98 0.26 2.13
N VAL A 2 -3.75 1.43 2.71
CA VAL A 2 -2.81 2.44 2.18
C VAL A 2 -1.35 1.97 2.29
N GLY A 3 -0.91 1.53 3.48
CA GLY A 3 0.51 1.26 3.74
C GLY A 3 0.97 -0.19 3.59
N GLN A 4 0.08 -1.16 3.82
CA GLN A 4 0.33 -2.59 3.61
C GLN A 4 -0.91 -3.26 3.03
N PRO A 5 -1.12 -3.20 1.70
CA PRO A 5 -2.14 -4.00 1.03
C PRO A 5 -1.95 -5.49 1.33
N ARG A 6 -3.05 -6.25 1.38
CA ARG A 6 -3.08 -7.69 1.72
C ARG A 6 -3.92 -8.51 0.74
N ASP A 7 -4.16 -7.93 -0.42
CA ASP A 7 -5.09 -8.40 -1.45
C ASP A 7 -4.39 -8.64 -2.79
N GLN A 8 -3.07 -8.89 -2.75
CA GLN A 8 -2.23 -9.21 -3.91
C GLN A 8 -2.03 -8.06 -4.92
N ASP A 9 -2.55 -6.86 -4.62
CA ASP A 9 -2.25 -5.63 -5.36
C ASP A 9 -1.33 -4.74 -4.50
N PRO A 10 -0.07 -4.54 -4.89
CA PRO A 10 0.89 -3.81 -4.09
C PRO A 10 0.63 -2.30 -4.05
N ARG A 11 -0.28 -1.77 -4.87
CA ARG A 11 -0.63 -0.34 -4.89
C ARG A 11 -1.36 0.06 -3.61
N ALA A 12 -1.10 1.28 -3.15
CA ALA A 12 -1.82 1.87 -2.04
C ALA A 12 -3.32 1.94 -2.37
N SER A 13 -4.17 1.59 -1.41
CA SER A 13 -5.62 1.59 -1.59
C SER A 13 -6.29 2.57 -0.65
N CYS A 14 -7.09 3.47 -1.23
CA CYS A 14 -7.97 4.41 -0.56
C CYS A 14 -9.33 4.42 -1.27
N ALA A 15 -10.31 5.09 -0.69
CA ALA A 15 -11.60 5.32 -1.32
C ALA A 15 -11.93 6.81 -1.32
N VAL A 16 -12.63 7.26 -2.35
CA VAL A 16 -13.30 8.56 -2.39
C VAL A 16 -14.77 8.28 -2.12
N PHE A 17 -15.34 8.99 -1.14
CA PHE A 17 -16.74 8.86 -0.77
C PHE A 17 -17.47 10.15 -1.14
N ASP A 18 -18.60 9.99 -1.82
CA ASP A 18 -19.53 11.07 -2.15
C ASP A 18 -20.67 11.06 -1.12
N ASP A 19 -20.79 12.13 -0.33
CA ASP A 19 -21.79 12.23 0.73
C ASP A 19 -23.21 12.53 0.21
N GLU A 20 -23.33 13.09 -0.99
CA GLU A 20 -24.62 13.40 -1.61
C GLU A 20 -25.26 12.15 -2.22
N THR A 21 -24.50 11.41 -3.02
CA THR A 21 -24.98 10.18 -3.68
C THR A 21 -24.91 8.95 -2.78
N ARG A 22 -24.12 9.01 -1.69
CA ARG A 22 -23.76 7.88 -0.82
C ARG A 22 -22.96 6.79 -1.53
N ASP A 23 -22.35 7.11 -2.67
CA ASP A 23 -21.48 6.20 -3.40
C ASP A 23 -20.02 6.31 -2.93
N TYR A 24 -19.25 5.27 -3.23
CA TYR A 24 -17.81 5.30 -3.05
C TYR A 24 -17.08 4.66 -4.24
N GLU A 25 -15.90 5.19 -4.51
CA GLU A 25 -14.99 4.66 -5.52
C GLU A 25 -13.68 4.23 -4.87
N LEU A 26 -13.26 3.00 -5.15
CA LEU A 26 -11.97 2.49 -4.68
C LEU A 26 -10.86 2.91 -5.64
N ALA A 27 -9.88 3.65 -5.13
CA ALA A 27 -8.72 4.09 -5.87
C ALA A 27 -7.47 3.26 -5.52
N ARG A 28 -6.65 3.00 -6.54
CA ARG A 28 -5.34 2.36 -6.41
C ARG A 28 -4.25 3.30 -6.90
N VAL A 29 -3.30 3.61 -6.03
CA VAL A 29 -2.23 4.57 -6.31
C VAL A 29 -0.88 3.86 -6.26
N ALA A 30 -0.13 3.93 -7.35
CA ALA A 30 1.24 3.42 -7.39
C ALA A 30 2.16 4.30 -6.54
N TYR A 31 3.13 3.68 -5.87
CA TYR A 31 4.16 4.37 -5.10
C TYR A 31 5.49 3.63 -5.23
N ASP A 32 6.56 4.29 -4.81
CA ASP A 32 7.92 3.77 -4.91
C ASP A 32 8.19 2.74 -3.81
N ILE A 33 7.80 1.48 -4.08
CA ILE A 33 8.03 0.34 -3.18
C ILE A 33 9.52 0.13 -2.89
N PRO A 34 10.44 0.12 -3.88
CA PRO A 34 11.87 -0.02 -3.61
C PRO A 34 12.42 1.03 -2.63
N LYS A 35 12.00 2.29 -2.76
CA LYS A 35 12.40 3.36 -1.83
C LYS A 35 11.90 3.12 -0.41
N VAL A 36 10.68 2.60 -0.24
CA VAL A 36 10.17 2.25 1.10
C VAL A 36 10.93 1.06 1.67
N GLN A 37 11.19 0.03 0.86
CA GLN A 37 11.97 -1.15 1.27
C GLN A 37 13.38 -0.77 1.74
N ALA A 38 14.07 0.12 1.03
CA ALA A 38 15.37 0.63 1.42
C ALA A 38 15.33 1.32 2.80
N LYS A 39 14.36 2.21 3.01
CA LYS A 39 14.16 2.86 4.32
C LYS A 39 13.87 1.87 5.45
N MET A 40 13.10 0.82 5.17
CA MET A 40 12.81 -0.23 6.15
C MET A 40 14.06 -1.03 6.52
N GLN A 41 14.93 -1.30 5.54
CA GLN A 41 16.21 -1.96 5.76
C GLN A 41 17.17 -1.07 6.57
N GLU A 42 17.27 0.21 6.23
CA GLU A 42 18.05 1.21 6.97
C GLU A 42 17.58 1.33 8.44
N ALA A 43 16.28 1.20 8.68
CA ALA A 43 15.68 1.20 10.01
C ALA A 43 15.85 -0.14 10.77
N GLY A 44 16.51 -1.15 10.18
CA GLY A 44 16.73 -2.46 10.81
C GLY A 44 15.46 -3.31 10.95
N LEU A 45 14.43 -3.04 10.15
CA LEU A 45 13.21 -3.83 10.18
C LEU A 45 13.43 -5.22 9.54
N PRO A 46 12.69 -6.26 9.99
CA PRO A 46 12.78 -7.59 9.39
C PRO A 46 12.56 -7.58 7.87
N ALA A 47 13.48 -8.19 7.12
CA ALA A 47 13.47 -8.19 5.65
C ALA A 47 12.14 -8.69 5.05
N PHE A 48 11.49 -9.67 5.69
CA PHE A 48 10.21 -10.20 5.20
C PHE A 48 9.10 -9.14 5.17
N LEU A 49 9.14 -8.13 6.06
CA LEU A 49 8.18 -7.02 6.06
C LEU A 49 8.38 -6.08 4.88
N ALA A 50 9.62 -5.91 4.42
CA ALA A 50 9.92 -5.13 3.23
C ALA A 50 9.49 -5.90 1.98
N THR A 51 9.86 -7.19 1.88
CA THR A 51 9.59 -8.03 0.71
C THR A 51 8.09 -8.16 0.40
N ARG A 52 7.24 -8.30 1.43
CA ARG A 52 5.78 -8.44 1.24
C ARG A 52 5.10 -7.24 0.56
N LEU A 53 5.69 -6.03 0.65
CA LEU A 53 5.14 -4.84 -0.02
C LEU A 53 5.07 -5.01 -1.54
N SER A 54 6.06 -5.70 -2.13
CA SER A 54 6.08 -5.97 -3.58
C SER A 54 4.98 -6.90 -4.04
N TYR A 55 4.39 -7.67 -3.13
CA TYR A 55 3.37 -8.67 -3.43
C TYR A 55 1.97 -8.28 -2.94
N GLY A 56 1.82 -7.14 -2.26
CA GLY A 56 0.55 -6.76 -1.63
C GLY A 56 0.08 -7.81 -0.61
N GLN A 57 1.01 -8.32 0.21
CA GLN A 57 0.74 -9.31 1.27
C GLN A 57 0.92 -8.71 2.66
#